data_AF-A0A942T4W8-F1
#
_entry.id   AF-A0A942T4W8-F1
#
_cell.length_a   1.000
_cell.length_b   1.000
_cell.length_c   1.000
_cell.angle_alpha   90.00
_cell.angle_beta   90.00
_cell.angle_gamma   90.00
#
_symmetry.space_group_name_H-M   'P 1'
#
loop_
_entity.id
_entity.type
_entity.pdbx_description
1 polymer ?
#
loop_
_entity_poly.entity_id
_entity_poly.type
_entity_poly.pdbx_seq_one_letter_code
_entity_poly.pdbx_strand_id
1 'polypeptide(L)'
;MAAVAVIKDQLKTLNTNVLAISTDSVYAHKVFAEVSPNASQVSFPLLSDRTHQISKAYRVLNEKVGAALRATVIIDPDGIIVSKLVYPLEVGRNVYEILRIIQGVQYGRSTGEGVPANWVPGNPGIIRDPKYIGRI
;
A
#
# COMPACT_ATOMS: atom_id res chain seq x y z
N MET A 1 7.64 -6.61 4.58
CA MET A 1 8.22 -5.38 5.17
C MET A 1 9.51 -5.05 4.44
N ALA A 2 10.51 -5.93 4.49
CA ALA A 2 11.76 -5.79 3.73
C ALA A 2 11.56 -5.52 2.23
N ALA A 3 10.67 -6.26 1.55
CA ALA A 3 10.39 -6.01 0.13
C ALA A 3 9.86 -4.59 -0.17
N VAL A 4 9.12 -3.97 0.76
CA VAL A 4 8.65 -2.58 0.60
C VAL A 4 9.79 -1.59 0.88
N ALA A 5 10.75 -1.95 1.74
CA ALA A 5 11.94 -1.13 1.97
C ALA A 5 12.83 -1.05 0.72
N VAL A 6 12.88 -2.11 -0.10
CA VAL A 6 13.63 -2.12 -1.37
C VAL A 6 13.12 -1.04 -2.35
N ILE A 7 11.81 -0.78 -2.37
CA ILE A 7 11.20 0.22 -3.26
C ILE A 7 11.04 1.60 -2.61
N LYS A 8 11.65 1.83 -1.44
CA LYS A 8 11.46 3.07 -0.68
C LYS A 8 11.84 4.32 -1.47
N ASP A 9 12.95 4.28 -2.19
CA ASP A 9 13.41 5.44 -2.94
C ASP A 9 12.45 5.80 -4.07
N GLN A 10 11.86 4.81 -4.73
CA GLN A 10 10.80 5.02 -5.72
C GLN A 10 9.53 5.59 -5.07
N LEU A 11 9.15 5.13 -3.88
CA LEU A 11 8.02 5.71 -3.16
C LEU A 11 8.30 7.17 -2.74
N LYS A 12 9.54 7.47 -2.37
CA LYS A 12 9.99 8.83 -2.03
C LYS A 12 9.92 9.76 -3.24
N THR A 13 10.35 9.32 -4.43
CA THR A 13 10.23 10.14 -5.65
C THR A 13 8.77 10.37 -6.06
N LEU A 14 7.87 9.43 -5.72
CA LEU A 14 6.43 9.56 -5.90
C LEU A 14 5.74 10.31 -4.74
N ASN A 15 6.49 11.02 -3.89
CA ASN A 15 5.95 11.75 -2.73
C ASN A 15 5.00 10.90 -1.86
N THR A 16 5.35 9.63 -1.65
CA THR A 16 4.52 8.66 -0.93
C THR A 16 5.22 8.21 0.36
N ASN A 17 4.50 8.30 1.48
CA ASN A 17 4.96 7.78 2.76
C ASN A 17 4.45 6.36 3.01
N VAL A 18 5.23 5.58 3.75
CA VAL A 18 4.90 4.20 4.12
C VAL A 18 4.75 4.12 5.63
N LEU A 19 3.70 3.44 6.07
CA LEU A 19 3.50 3.05 7.47
C LEU A 19 3.30 1.54 7.51
N ALA A 20 4.09 0.84 8.33
CA ALA A 20 3.84 -0.57 8.62
C ALA A 20 3.15 -0.67 9.98
N ILE A 21 2.04 -1.40 10.04
CA ILE A 21 1.20 -1.50 11.24
C ILE A 21 1.05 -2.97 11.59
N SER A 22 1.14 -3.31 12.88
CA SER A 22 0.72 -4.61 13.41
C SER A 22 0.10 -4.45 14.79
N THR A 23 -0.49 -5.52 15.32
CA THR A 23 -1.05 -5.57 16.68
C THR A 23 0.03 -5.82 17.76
N ASP A 24 1.32 -5.76 17.40
CA ASP A 24 2.45 -5.88 18.33
C ASP A 24 2.70 -4.56 19.08
N SER A 25 3.43 -4.63 20.19
CA SER A 25 3.83 -3.44 20.95
C SER A 25 5.00 -2.72 20.31
N VAL A 26 5.18 -1.43 20.62
CA VAL A 26 6.36 -0.67 20.20
C VAL A 26 7.68 -1.28 20.69
N TYR A 27 7.66 -1.98 21.83
CA TYR A 27 8.81 -2.70 22.36
C TYR A 27 9.17 -3.91 21.49
N ALA A 28 8.17 -4.68 21.06
CA ALA A 28 8.37 -5.78 20.13
C ALA A 28 8.90 -5.28 18.78
N HIS A 29 8.38 -4.15 18.28
CA HIS A 29 8.90 -3.51 17.07
C HIS A 29 10.36 -3.09 17.19
N LYS A 30 10.74 -2.48 18.32
CA LYS A 30 12.12 -2.08 18.60
C LYS A 30 13.05 -3.29 18.57
N VAL A 31 12.73 -4.33 19.34
CA VAL A 31 13.54 -5.56 19.37
C VAL A 31 13.60 -6.19 17.99
N PHE A 32 12.47 -6.26 17.27
CA PHE A 32 12.43 -6.80 15.91
C PHE A 32 13.35 -6.04 14.95
N ALA A 33 13.37 -4.71 15.01
CA ALA A 33 14.26 -3.87 14.20
C ALA A 33 15.75 -4.05 14.56
N GLU A 34 16.06 -4.28 15.83
CA GLU A 34 17.43 -4.52 16.32
C GLU A 34 17.96 -5.92 15.94
N VAL A 35 17.12 -6.95 16.03
CA VAL A 35 17.57 -8.35 15.88
C VAL A 35 17.39 -8.92 14.48
N SER A 36 16.40 -8.46 13.71
CA SER A 36 16.12 -9.03 12.40
C SER A 36 16.94 -8.36 11.31
N PRO A 37 17.76 -9.11 10.54
CA PRO A 37 18.52 -8.54 9.41
C PRO A 37 17.63 -7.87 8.36
N ASN A 38 16.40 -8.38 8.20
CA ASN A 38 15.43 -7.86 7.24
C ASN A 38 14.70 -6.62 7.76
N ALA A 39 14.57 -6.46 9.07
CA ALA A 39 13.89 -5.32 9.68
C ALA A 39 14.85 -4.15 9.94
N SER A 40 16.14 -4.41 10.14
CA SER A 40 17.15 -3.35 10.32
C SER A 40 17.28 -2.43 9.10
N GLN A 41 16.91 -2.92 7.91
CA GLN A 41 16.87 -2.15 6.66
C GLN A 41 15.57 -1.33 6.51
N VAL A 42 14.59 -1.54 7.39
CA VAL A 42 13.30 -0.82 7.33
C VAL A 42 13.48 0.57 7.92
N SER A 43 13.24 1.57 7.08
CA SER A 43 13.47 2.98 7.42
C SER A 43 12.19 3.81 7.31
N PHE A 44 11.05 3.16 7.54
CA PHE A 44 9.74 3.77 7.70
C PHE A 44 9.11 3.35 9.04
N PRO A 45 8.17 4.13 9.59
CA PRO A 45 7.61 3.87 10.92
C PRO A 45 6.93 2.49 11.06
N LEU A 46 7.19 1.83 12.18
CA LEU A 46 6.49 0.63 12.64
C LEU A 46 5.47 1.04 13.73
N LEU A 47 4.20 1.10 13.35
CA LEU A 47 3.10 1.50 14.21
C LEU A 47 2.56 0.30 14.99
N SER A 48 2.20 0.57 16.23
CA SER A 48 1.59 -0.38 17.15
C SER A 48 0.07 -0.14 17.21
N ASP A 49 -0.71 -1.17 16.90
CA ASP A 49 -2.17 -1.20 16.98
C ASP A 49 -2.62 -2.17 18.09
N ARG A 50 -2.06 -2.03 19.30
CA ARG A 50 -2.41 -2.89 20.45
C ARG A 50 -3.87 -2.82 20.86
N THR A 51 -4.54 -1.70 20.57
CA THR A 51 -5.96 -1.50 20.84
C THR A 51 -6.86 -2.11 19.77
N HIS A 52 -6.28 -2.61 18.67
CA HIS A 52 -6.94 -3.12 17.48
C HIS A 52 -7.84 -2.10 16.77
N GLN A 53 -7.77 -0.82 17.13
CA GLN A 53 -8.65 0.22 16.56
C GLN A 53 -8.37 0.41 15.07
N ILE A 54 -7.10 0.42 14.68
CA ILE A 54 -6.71 0.65 13.28
C ILE A 54 -7.13 -0.56 12.44
N SER A 55 -6.72 -1.76 12.83
CA SER A 55 -7.03 -2.99 12.10
C SER A 55 -8.54 -3.26 12.00
N LYS A 56 -9.34 -2.89 13.01
CA LYS A 56 -10.81 -2.91 12.94
C LYS A 56 -11.36 -1.86 12.00
N ALA A 57 -10.90 -0.61 12.08
CA ALA A 57 -11.34 0.48 11.21
C ALA A 57 -11.12 0.16 9.72
N TYR A 58 -9.97 -0.43 9.40
CA TYR A 58 -9.67 -0.87 8.05
C TYR A 58 -10.29 -2.24 7.69
N ARG A 59 -11.00 -2.90 8.61
CA ARG A 59 -11.64 -4.22 8.42
C ARG A 59 -10.65 -5.26 7.92
N VAL A 60 -9.53 -5.36 8.65
CA VAL A 60 -8.44 -6.31 8.38
C VAL A 60 -8.00 -7.07 9.64
N LEU A 61 -8.64 -6.86 10.78
CA LEU A 61 -8.37 -7.67 11.97
C LEU A 61 -8.95 -9.09 11.80
N ASN A 62 -8.12 -10.11 12.05
CA ASN A 62 -8.60 -11.45 12.37
C ASN A 62 -8.88 -11.53 13.88
N GLU A 63 -10.15 -11.44 14.26
CA GLU A 63 -10.57 -11.41 15.68
C GLU A 63 -10.25 -12.71 16.43
N LYS A 64 -10.19 -13.85 15.74
CA LYS A 64 -9.87 -15.14 16.38
C LYS A 64 -8.42 -15.19 16.84
N VAL A 65 -7.52 -14.58 16.09
CA VAL A 65 -6.06 -14.65 16.34
C VAL A 65 -5.54 -13.36 16.99
N GLY A 66 -6.27 -12.25 16.91
CA GLY A 66 -5.81 -10.96 17.43
C GLY A 66 -4.70 -10.33 16.57
N ALA A 67 -4.66 -10.67 15.28
CA ALA A 67 -3.66 -10.19 14.33
C ALA A 67 -4.32 -9.66 13.06
N ALA A 68 -3.69 -8.67 12.42
CA ALA A 68 -4.16 -8.17 11.15
C ALA A 68 -3.87 -9.18 10.02
N LEU A 69 -4.82 -9.32 9.09
CA LEU A 69 -4.61 -9.92 7.78
C LEU A 69 -3.52 -9.15 7.03
N ARG A 70 -2.92 -9.79 6.02
CA ARG A 70 -1.93 -9.13 5.16
C ARG A 70 -2.63 -8.15 4.24
N ALA A 71 -2.75 -6.90 4.67
CA ALA A 71 -3.38 -5.85 3.88
C ALA A 71 -2.39 -4.74 3.48
N THR A 72 -2.65 -4.14 2.33
CA THR A 72 -2.06 -2.86 1.92
C THR A 72 -3.18 -1.92 1.56
N VAL A 73 -3.19 -0.74 2.18
CA VAL A 73 -4.15 0.34 1.92
C VAL A 73 -3.37 1.49 1.32
N ILE A 74 -3.84 2.02 0.19
CA ILE A 74 -3.28 3.21 -0.44
C ILE A 74 -4.30 4.33 -0.24
N ILE A 75 -3.83 5.42 0.36
CA ILE A 75 -4.62 6.60 0.71
C ILE A 75 -4.06 7.77 -0.08
N ASP A 76 -4.91 8.52 -0.75
CA ASP A 76 -4.50 9.70 -1.50
C ASP A 76 -4.38 10.95 -0.60
N PRO A 77 -3.87 12.08 -1.12
CA PRO A 77 -3.70 13.30 -0.34
C PRO A 77 -5.00 13.90 0.23
N ASP A 78 -6.17 13.53 -0.32
CA ASP A 78 -7.48 13.97 0.18
C ASP A 78 -7.98 13.08 1.33
N GLY A 79 -7.17 12.10 1.76
CA GLY A 79 -7.52 11.14 2.80
C GLY A 79 -8.43 10.01 2.31
N ILE A 80 -8.58 9.83 1.00
CA ILE A 80 -9.48 8.83 0.42
C ILE A 80 -8.71 7.54 0.15
N ILE A 81 -9.30 6.41 0.54
CA ILE A 81 -8.77 5.08 0.19
C ILE A 81 -9.01 4.85 -1.30
N VAL A 82 -7.94 4.86 -2.10
CA VAL A 82 -7.99 4.63 -3.55
C VAL A 82 -7.73 3.16 -3.91
N SER A 83 -7.14 2.39 -3.00
CA SER A 83 -6.96 0.95 -3.18
C SER A 83 -6.80 0.23 -1.85
N LYS A 84 -7.34 -0.99 -1.76
CA LYS A 84 -7.15 -1.91 -0.65
C LYS A 84 -6.92 -3.31 -1.19
N LEU A 85 -5.75 -3.86 -0.92
CA LEU A 85 -5.36 -5.21 -1.30
C LEU A 85 -5.28 -6.07 -0.03
N VAL A 86 -6.03 -7.18 0.02
CA VAL A 86 -6.00 -8.13 1.14
C VAL A 86 -5.52 -9.48 0.60
N TYR A 87 -4.46 -9.99 1.22
CA TYR A 87 -3.81 -11.23 0.84
C TYR A 87 -4.06 -12.29 1.93
N PRO A 88 -4.20 -13.56 1.54
CA PRO A 88 -4.18 -14.66 2.50
C PRO A 88 -2.78 -14.76 3.14
N LEU A 89 -2.65 -15.49 4.26
CA LEU A 89 -1.40 -15.50 5.04
C LEU A 89 -0.23 -16.15 4.31
N GLU A 90 -0.55 -17.04 3.38
CA GLU A 90 0.35 -17.87 2.57
C GLU A 90 0.95 -17.08 1.38
N VAL A 91 0.30 -15.97 0.97
CA VAL A 91 0.69 -15.21 -0.23
C VAL A 91 1.34 -13.89 0.16
N GLY A 92 2.54 -13.67 -0.36
CA GLY A 92 3.25 -12.40 -0.25
C GLY A 92 2.62 -11.28 -1.07
N ARG A 93 2.83 -10.03 -0.65
CA ARG A 93 2.43 -8.85 -1.43
C ARG A 93 3.29 -8.69 -2.68
N ASN A 94 2.69 -8.23 -3.76
CA ASN A 94 3.43 -7.77 -4.93
C ASN A 94 3.76 -6.28 -4.81
N VAL A 95 5.04 -5.95 -4.59
CA VAL A 95 5.48 -4.56 -4.41
C VAL A 95 5.45 -3.73 -5.69
N TYR A 96 5.62 -4.38 -6.84
CA TYR A 96 5.50 -3.72 -8.14
C TYR A 96 4.06 -3.34 -8.44
N GLU A 97 3.08 -4.15 -8.00
CA GLU A 97 1.67 -3.78 -8.13
C GLU A 97 1.31 -2.59 -7.22
N ILE A 98 1.87 -2.53 -6.02
CA ILE A 98 1.69 -1.37 -5.13
C ILE A 98 2.22 -0.10 -5.80
N LEU A 99 3.44 -0.13 -6.36
CA LEU A 99 4.00 0.99 -7.13
C LEU A 99 3.15 1.37 -8.33
N ARG A 100 2.73 0.38 -9.13
CA ARG A 100 1.92 0.58 -10.33
C ARG A 100 0.60 1.27 -10.01
N ILE A 101 -0.06 0.88 -8.91
CA ILE A 101 -1.30 1.53 -8.46
C ILE A 101 -1.03 2.98 -8.06
N ILE A 102 0.01 3.25 -7.28
CA ILE A 102 0.36 4.62 -6.86
C ILE A 102 0.63 5.50 -8.09
N GLN A 103 1.44 5.02 -9.03
CA GLN A 103 1.76 5.72 -10.27
C GLN A 103 0.52 5.93 -11.15
N GLY A 104 -0.36 4.93 -11.25
CA GLY A 104 -1.61 5.04 -12.00
C GLY A 104 -2.56 6.07 -11.39
N VAL A 105 -2.72 6.07 -10.08
CA VAL A 105 -3.54 7.07 -9.38
C VAL A 105 -2.99 8.47 -9.62
N GLN A 106 -1.67 8.67 -9.51
CA GLN A 106 -1.04 9.96 -9.77
C GLN A 106 -1.18 10.40 -11.23
N TYR A 107 -1.01 9.46 -12.17
CA TYR A 107 -1.19 9.71 -13.60
C TYR A 107 -2.62 10.16 -13.92
N GLY A 108 -3.64 9.39 -13.49
CA GLY A 108 -5.03 9.75 -13.75
C GLY A 108 -5.43 11.10 -13.13
N ARG A 109 -4.85 11.45 -11.98
CA ARG A 109 -5.04 12.77 -11.35
C ARG A 109 -4.35 13.90 -12.12
N SER A 110 -3.17 13.68 -12.68
CA SER A 110 -2.42 14.73 -13.39
C SER A 110 -2.90 14.95 -14.83
N THR A 111 -3.38 13.92 -15.50
CA THR A 111 -3.83 13.99 -16.91
C THR A 111 -5.34 14.13 -17.05
N GLY A 112 -6.12 13.70 -16.06
CA GLY A 112 -7.58 13.56 -16.17
C GLY A 112 -8.00 12.34 -16.98
N GLU A 113 -7.06 11.53 -17.46
CA GLU A 113 -7.32 10.30 -18.22
C GLU A 113 -7.64 9.11 -17.29
N GLY A 114 -8.30 8.11 -17.86
CA GLY A 114 -8.48 6.79 -17.24
C GLY A 114 -7.20 5.96 -17.33
N VAL A 115 -7.04 5.05 -16.37
CA VAL A 115 -5.91 4.12 -16.30
C VAL A 115 -6.40 2.72 -16.72
N PRO A 116 -6.05 2.22 -17.93
CA PRO A 116 -6.53 0.92 -18.41
C PRO A 116 -6.05 -0.26 -17.57
N ALA A 117 -6.68 -1.42 -17.79
CA ALA A 117 -6.17 -2.69 -17.30
C ALA A 117 -4.73 -2.92 -17.79
N ASN A 118 -3.88 -3.49 -16.93
CA ASN A 118 -2.46 -3.72 -17.20
C ASN A 118 -1.64 -2.46 -17.54
N TRP A 119 -2.15 -1.25 -17.26
CA TRP A 119 -1.40 -0.02 -17.45
C TRP A 119 -0.14 0.00 -16.59
N VAL A 120 0.97 0.41 -17.21
CA VAL A 120 2.27 0.68 -16.57
C VAL A 120 2.77 2.05 -17.02
N PRO A 121 3.68 2.70 -16.26
CA PRO A 121 4.25 3.99 -16.65
C PRO A 121 4.80 3.98 -18.08
N GLY A 122 4.43 4.99 -18.86
CA GLY A 122 4.76 5.10 -20.29
C GLY A 122 3.64 4.65 -21.23
N ASN A 123 2.66 3.87 -20.74
CA ASN A 123 1.49 3.52 -21.55
C ASN A 123 0.51 4.71 -21.65
N PRO A 124 -0.22 4.83 -22.78
CA PRO A 124 -1.28 5.81 -22.91
C PRO A 124 -2.43 5.51 -21.93
N GLY A 125 -3.10 6.57 -21.46
CA GLY A 125 -4.35 6.47 -20.73
C GLY A 125 -5.55 6.33 -21.66
N ILE A 126 -6.76 6.42 -21.08
CA ILE A 126 -8.04 6.37 -21.79
C ILE A 126 -8.75 7.71 -21.62
N ILE A 127 -9.18 8.32 -22.73
CA ILE A 127 -9.98 9.55 -22.69
C ILE A 127 -11.34 9.27 -22.02
N ARG A 128 -11.67 10.06 -20.98
CA ARG A 128 -12.91 9.93 -20.21
C ARG A 128 -14.03 10.82 -20.76
N ASP A 129 -14.28 10.73 -22.07
CA ASP A 129 -15.34 11.49 -22.75
C ASP A 129 -16.51 10.55 -23.09
N PRO A 130 -17.76 10.88 -22.70
CA PRO A 130 -18.95 10.08 -23.00
C PRO A 130 -19.10 9.70 -24.48
N LYS A 131 -18.56 10.48 -25.43
CA LYS A 131 -18.62 10.17 -26.86
C LYS A 131 -17.89 8.88 -27.26
N TYR A 132 -16.99 8.39 -26.41
CA TYR A 132 -16.22 7.16 -26.62
C TYR A 132 -16.78 5.94 -25.88
N ILE A 133 -17.90 6.06 -25.16
CA ILE A 133 -18.52 4.90 -24.48
C ILE A 133 -18.83 3.79 -25.49
N GLY A 134 -18.35 2.58 -25.21
CA GLY A 134 -18.55 1.38 -26.04
C GLY A 134 -17.69 1.32 -27.31
N ARG A 135 -16.71 2.22 -27.47
CA ARG A 135 -15.82 2.31 -28.65
C ARG A 135 -14.34 2.08 -28.32
N ILE A 136 -14.04 1.75 -27.07
CA ILE A 136 -12.73 1.53 -26.47
C ILE A 136 -12.73 0.20 -25.74
#